data_AF-A0A7L5DYQ0-F1
#
_entry.id   AF-A0A7L5DYQ0-F1
#
_cell.length_a   1.000
_cell.length_b   1.000
_cell.length_c   1.000
_cell.angle_alpha   90.00
_cell.angle_beta   90.00
_cell.angle_gamma   90.00
#
_symmetry.space_group_name_H-M   'P 1'
#
loop_
_entity.id
_entity.type
_entity.pdbx_description
1 polymer ?
#
loop_
_entity_poly.entity_id
_entity_poly.type
_entity_poly.pdbx_seq_one_letter_code
_entity_poly.pdbx_strand_id
1 'polypeptide(L)'
;MNRFLLLLGVLLTSTAYAQTKPAAHTAPPAIVKLIEGITSNQFTPDTTVAGLTDDAITVVTKEPIANWSLPQSPSPQLSYQNLIVGKQSYRLVIVKNPQASLPTATLLHYTTAEAKPEIMARGTLQPKKE
;
A
#
# COMPACT_ATOMS: atom_id res chain seq x y z
N MET A 1 26.90 -48.24 33.47
CA MET A 1 26.47 -47.64 32.18
C MET A 1 25.20 -46.85 32.42
N ASN A 2 25.25 -45.51 32.47
CA ASN A 2 24.07 -44.63 32.37
C ASN A 2 24.45 -43.16 32.12
N ARG A 3 25.63 -42.91 31.53
CA ARG A 3 26.12 -41.56 31.24
C ARG A 3 25.61 -40.99 29.91
N PHE A 4 24.85 -41.78 29.13
CA PHE A 4 24.41 -41.41 27.79
C PHE A 4 23.13 -40.57 27.76
N LEU A 5 22.36 -40.53 28.85
CA LEU A 5 21.09 -39.80 28.93
C LEU A 5 21.24 -38.31 29.25
N LEU A 6 22.42 -37.86 29.68
CA LEU A 6 22.65 -36.46 30.08
C LEU A 6 23.07 -35.53 28.93
N LEU A 7 23.38 -36.07 27.75
CA LEU A 7 23.83 -35.28 26.59
C LEU A 7 22.72 -34.93 25.59
N LEU A 8 21.52 -35.53 25.71
CA LEU A 8 20.43 -35.31 24.77
C LEU A 8 19.51 -34.12 25.16
N GLY A 9 19.62 -33.61 26.39
CA GLY A 9 18.71 -32.60 26.93
C GLY A 9 19.07 -31.13 26.66
N VAL A 10 20.24 -30.85 26.08
CA VAL A 10 20.79 -29.47 26.00
C VAL A 10 20.74 -28.86 24.59
N LEU A 11 20.28 -29.60 23.57
CA LEU A 11 20.34 -29.14 22.16
C LEU A 11 19.07 -28.44 21.61
N LEU A 12 18.07 -28.10 22.43
CA LEU A 12 16.74 -27.71 21.92
C LEU A 12 16.25 -26.29 22.25
N THR A 13 17.09 -25.34 22.65
CA THR A 13 16.61 -23.98 22.98
C THR A 13 17.29 -22.83 22.26
N SER A 14 17.85 -23.06 21.07
CA SER A 14 18.20 -21.97 20.15
C SER A 14 17.13 -21.85 19.06
N THR A 15 15.95 -21.34 19.43
CA THR A 15 15.13 -20.64 18.44
C THR A 15 15.93 -19.40 18.05
N ALA A 16 16.73 -19.54 16.98
CA ALA A 16 17.25 -18.40 16.28
C ALA A 16 16.04 -17.57 15.88
N TYR A 17 15.80 -16.47 16.60
CA TYR A 17 15.01 -15.38 16.08
C TYR A 17 15.79 -14.93 14.85
N ALA A 18 15.41 -15.47 13.68
CA ALA A 18 15.81 -14.93 12.41
C ALA A 18 15.47 -13.45 12.50
N GLN A 19 16.50 -12.62 12.57
CA GLN A 19 16.40 -11.18 12.59
C GLN A 19 15.64 -10.80 11.33
N THR A 20 14.32 -10.66 11.46
CA THR A 20 13.50 -10.07 10.43
C THR A 20 14.06 -8.68 10.29
N LYS A 21 14.81 -8.47 9.21
CA LYS A 21 15.10 -7.15 8.65
C LYS A 21 13.88 -6.28 8.98
N PRO A 22 14.03 -5.15 9.71
CA PRO A 22 12.88 -4.35 10.11
C PRO A 22 12.01 -4.18 8.88
N ALA A 23 10.76 -4.64 8.99
CA ALA A 23 9.82 -4.72 7.88
C ALA A 23 9.93 -3.40 7.11
N ALA A 24 10.49 -3.48 5.90
CA ALA A 24 10.69 -2.33 5.05
C ALA A 24 9.36 -1.57 5.02
N HIS A 25 9.36 -0.30 5.44
CA HIS A 25 8.21 0.58 5.65
C HIS A 25 7.12 0.48 4.57
N THR A 26 6.29 -0.55 4.61
CA THR A 26 5.19 -0.78 3.68
C THR A 26 4.12 0.31 3.85
N ALA A 27 3.32 0.56 2.81
CA ALA A 27 2.24 1.54 2.88
C ALA A 27 1.36 1.28 4.14
N PRO A 28 0.94 2.33 4.88
CA PRO A 28 0.15 2.16 6.10
C PRO A 28 -1.09 1.31 5.85
N PRO A 29 -1.47 0.43 6.79
CA PRO A 29 -2.63 -0.46 6.60
C PRO A 29 -3.94 0.28 6.24
N ALA A 30 -4.12 1.49 6.75
CA ALA A 30 -5.28 2.33 6.43
C ALA A 30 -5.30 2.76 4.95
N ILE A 31 -4.14 3.08 4.37
CA ILE A 31 -4.01 3.42 2.95
C ILE A 31 -4.25 2.19 2.08
N VAL A 32 -3.75 1.02 2.50
CA VAL A 32 -4.03 -0.25 1.80
C VAL A 32 -5.54 -0.48 1.74
N LYS A 33 -6.23 -0.47 2.89
CA LYS A 33 -7.69 -0.67 2.96
C LYS A 33 -8.47 0.36 2.13
N LEU A 34 -8.03 1.61 2.13
CA LEU A 34 -8.64 2.67 1.31
C LEU A 34 -8.54 2.32 -0.19
N ILE A 35 -7.35 1.99 -0.68
CA ILE A 35 -7.14 1.64 -2.10
C ILE A 35 -7.94 0.38 -2.46
N GLU A 36 -7.96 -0.63 -1.62
CA GLU A 36 -8.74 -1.85 -1.85
C GLU A 36 -10.25 -1.59 -1.84
N GLY A 37 -10.73 -0.66 -1.02
CA GLY A 37 -12.12 -0.24 -0.96
C GLY A 37 -12.54 0.54 -2.22
N ILE A 38 -11.69 1.45 -2.69
CA ILE A 38 -11.94 2.23 -3.91
C ILE A 38 -11.90 1.35 -5.16
N THR A 39 -10.96 0.40 -5.22
CA THR A 39 -10.69 -0.38 -6.43
C THR A 39 -11.38 -1.74 -6.46
N SER A 40 -11.93 -2.20 -5.33
CA SER A 40 -12.42 -3.58 -5.13
C SER A 40 -11.39 -4.68 -5.45
N ASN A 41 -10.10 -4.32 -5.54
CA ASN A 41 -8.99 -5.23 -5.80
C ASN A 41 -8.15 -5.40 -4.52
N GLN A 42 -7.38 -6.48 -4.43
CA GLN A 42 -6.32 -6.63 -3.45
C GLN A 42 -5.15 -5.74 -3.85
N PHE A 43 -4.59 -4.97 -2.91
CA PHE A 43 -3.48 -4.06 -3.17
C PHE A 43 -2.21 -4.56 -2.49
N THR A 44 -1.16 -4.78 -3.28
CA THR A 44 0.16 -5.19 -2.78
C THR A 44 1.13 -4.03 -2.98
N PRO A 45 1.55 -3.32 -1.90
CA PRO A 45 2.48 -2.19 -2.00
C PRO A 45 3.86 -2.60 -2.54
N ASP A 46 4.38 -1.85 -3.52
CA ASP A 46 5.68 -2.11 -4.17
C ASP A 46 6.83 -1.35 -3.50
N THR A 47 6.55 -0.25 -2.80
CA THR A 47 7.57 0.69 -2.29
C THR A 47 7.42 1.01 -0.81
N THR A 48 8.57 1.27 -0.17
CA THR A 48 8.63 2.00 1.09
C THR A 48 8.31 3.47 0.87
N VAL A 49 7.33 4.00 1.59
CA VAL A 49 6.89 5.37 1.37
C VAL A 49 7.75 6.33 2.18
N ALA A 50 8.67 7.03 1.51
CA ALA A 50 9.36 8.17 2.09
C ALA A 50 8.45 9.41 1.93
N GLY A 51 7.92 9.96 3.02
CA GLY A 51 7.20 11.24 3.01
C GLY A 51 5.72 11.21 3.36
N LEU A 52 5.19 10.14 3.96
CA LEU A 52 3.85 10.21 4.55
C LEU A 52 3.87 11.07 5.80
N THR A 53 3.14 12.18 5.79
CA THR A 53 2.74 12.84 7.02
C THR A 53 1.53 12.11 7.61
N ASP A 54 1.54 11.87 8.92
CA ASP A 54 0.41 11.23 9.61
C ASP A 54 -0.90 12.01 9.41
N ASP A 55 -0.80 13.33 9.26
CA ASP A 55 -1.93 14.21 8.94
C ASP A 55 -2.55 13.88 7.57
N ALA A 56 -1.75 13.71 6.53
CA ALA A 56 -2.26 13.39 5.19
C ALA A 56 -2.92 12.01 5.16
N ILE A 57 -2.36 11.02 5.87
CA ILE A 57 -2.99 9.70 6.05
C ILE A 57 -4.33 9.87 6.75
N THR A 58 -4.35 10.61 7.85
CA THR A 58 -5.54 10.82 8.68
C THR A 58 -6.66 11.48 7.90
N VAL A 59 -6.35 12.50 7.10
CA VAL A 59 -7.33 13.18 6.25
C VAL A 59 -7.89 12.22 5.20
N VAL A 60 -7.04 11.64 4.36
CA VAL A 60 -7.49 10.85 3.20
C VAL A 60 -8.23 9.57 3.60
N THR A 61 -7.89 8.97 4.74
CA THR A 61 -8.50 7.71 5.20
C THR A 61 -9.79 7.89 6.00
N LYS A 62 -10.07 9.10 6.49
CA LYS A 62 -11.34 9.43 7.17
C LYS A 62 -12.46 9.76 6.19
N GLU A 63 -12.12 10.17 4.97
CA GLU A 63 -13.11 10.48 3.95
C GLU A 63 -13.83 9.21 3.46
N PRO A 64 -15.17 9.22 3.43
CA PRO A 64 -15.96 8.15 2.82
C PRO A 64 -15.53 7.87 1.37
N ILE A 65 -15.51 6.59 0.98
CA ILE A 65 -15.23 6.19 -0.42
C ILE A 65 -16.20 6.86 -1.40
N ALA A 66 -17.45 7.13 -0.99
CA ALA A 66 -18.44 7.84 -1.79
C ALA A 66 -18.06 9.29 -2.14
N ASN A 67 -17.11 9.90 -1.42
CA ASN A 67 -16.62 11.26 -1.71
C ASN A 67 -15.55 11.25 -2.83
N TRP A 68 -15.06 10.09 -3.24
CA TRP A 68 -14.18 9.98 -4.40
C TRP A 68 -14.99 10.18 -5.67
N SER A 69 -14.42 10.93 -6.62
CA SER A 69 -15.01 11.09 -7.94
C SER A 69 -15.16 9.74 -8.63
N LEU A 70 -16.14 9.60 -9.51
CA LEU A 70 -16.26 8.44 -10.38
C LEU A 70 -14.97 8.18 -11.18
N PRO A 71 -14.62 6.90 -11.46
CA PRO A 71 -13.49 6.54 -12.31
C PRO A 71 -13.50 7.29 -13.64
N GLN A 72 -12.41 7.99 -13.93
CA GLN A 72 -12.17 8.63 -15.21
C GLN A 72 -11.14 7.81 -15.99
N SER A 73 -11.46 7.41 -17.22
CA SER A 73 -10.59 6.57 -18.06
C SER A 73 -10.19 7.32 -19.34
N PRO A 74 -9.18 8.22 -19.28
CA PRO A 74 -8.72 8.97 -20.45
C PRO A 74 -8.09 8.08 -21.54
N SER A 75 -7.68 6.85 -21.19
CA SER A 75 -7.22 5.85 -22.15
C SER A 75 -7.51 4.43 -21.66
N PRO A 76 -7.41 3.39 -22.52
CA PRO A 76 -7.63 2.00 -22.11
C PRO A 76 -6.66 1.51 -21.02
N GLN A 77 -5.52 2.19 -20.86
CA GLN A 77 -4.43 1.79 -19.97
C GLN A 77 -4.33 2.66 -18.73
N LEU A 78 -5.10 3.75 -18.64
CA LEU A 78 -5.01 4.73 -17.59
C LEU A 78 -6.41 5.06 -17.09
N SER A 79 -6.61 4.92 -15.78
CA SER A 79 -7.77 5.48 -15.10
C SER A 79 -7.35 6.22 -13.83
N TYR A 80 -8.20 7.13 -13.37
CA TYR A 80 -7.98 7.83 -12.11
C TYR A 80 -9.27 8.20 -11.39
N GLN A 81 -9.17 8.40 -10.09
CA GLN A 81 -10.20 8.98 -9.22
C GLN A 81 -9.57 10.06 -8.35
N ASN A 82 -10.30 11.13 -8.07
CA ASN A 82 -9.85 12.25 -7.26
C ASN A 82 -10.66 12.36 -5.97
N LEU A 83 -10.04 12.92 -4.95
CA LEU A 83 -10.67 13.38 -3.72
C LEU A 83 -10.09 14.76 -3.39
N ILE A 84 -10.94 15.73 -3.08
CA ILE A 84 -10.52 17.09 -2.70
C ILE A 84 -11.03 17.35 -1.28
N VAL A 85 -10.12 17.70 -0.37
CA VAL A 85 -10.44 17.99 1.04
C VAL A 85 -9.84 19.34 1.41
N GLY A 86 -10.70 20.36 1.50
CA GLY A 86 -10.25 21.74 1.71
C GLY A 86 -9.30 22.18 0.61
N LYS A 87 -8.04 22.46 0.96
CA LYS A 87 -6.97 22.86 0.01
C LYS A 87 -6.12 21.69 -0.49
N GLN A 88 -6.31 20.49 0.06
CA GLN A 88 -5.55 19.30 -0.32
C GLN A 88 -6.28 18.55 -1.41
N SER A 89 -5.53 18.00 -2.37
CA SER A 89 -6.08 17.16 -3.43
C SER A 89 -5.35 15.83 -3.46
N TYR A 90 -6.11 14.75 -3.58
CA TYR A 90 -5.61 13.39 -3.67
C TYR A 90 -6.06 12.76 -4.97
N ARG A 91 -5.19 11.95 -5.56
CA ARG A 91 -5.51 11.22 -6.80
C ARG A 91 -5.04 9.80 -6.72
N LEU A 92 -5.95 8.87 -6.93
CA LEU A 92 -5.63 7.47 -7.17
C LEU A 92 -5.51 7.24 -8.67
N VAL A 93 -4.30 6.98 -9.14
CA VAL A 93 -4.01 6.69 -10.55
C VAL A 93 -3.80 5.19 -10.71
N ILE A 94 -4.47 4.59 -11.68
CA ILE A 94 -4.34 3.17 -12.02
C ILE A 94 -3.83 3.06 -13.45
N VAL A 95 -2.68 2.39 -13.61
CA VAL A 95 -2.02 2.20 -14.90
C VAL A 95 -1.92 0.70 -15.20
N LYS A 96 -2.45 0.29 -16.35
CA LYS A 96 -2.30 -1.07 -16.89
C LYS A 96 -1.37 -1.01 -18.11
N ASN A 97 -0.08 -1.17 -17.86
CA ASN A 97 0.90 -1.32 -18.92
C ASN A 97 0.64 -2.64 -19.69
N PRO A 98 0.67 -2.65 -21.04
CA PRO A 98 0.39 -3.85 -21.84
C PRO A 98 1.33 -5.03 -21.56
N GLN A 99 2.58 -4.76 -21.21
CA GLN A 99 3.59 -5.77 -20.89
C GLN A 99 3.53 -6.25 -19.44
N ALA A 100 2.88 -5.50 -18.55
CA ALA A 100 2.74 -5.88 -17.14
C ALA A 100 1.60 -6.90 -16.97
N SER A 101 1.77 -7.88 -16.08
CA SER A 101 0.71 -8.84 -15.76
C SER A 101 -0.42 -8.19 -14.96
N LEU A 102 -0.10 -7.29 -14.03
CA LEU A 102 -1.05 -6.63 -13.14
C LEU A 102 -1.07 -5.11 -13.37
N PRO A 103 -2.22 -4.44 -13.16
CA PRO A 103 -2.26 -2.99 -13.07
C PRO A 103 -1.52 -2.50 -11.83
N THR A 104 -0.97 -1.29 -11.92
CA THR A 104 -0.34 -0.57 -10.81
C THR A 104 -1.25 0.55 -10.34
N ALA A 105 -1.52 0.62 -9.03
CA ALA A 105 -2.17 1.77 -8.40
C ALA A 105 -1.12 2.66 -7.73
N THR A 106 -1.29 3.97 -7.88
CA THR A 106 -0.48 5.00 -7.24
C THR A 106 -1.39 6.05 -6.61
N LEU A 107 -1.33 6.21 -5.29
CA LEU A 107 -2.00 7.28 -4.57
C LEU A 107 -1.05 8.49 -4.49
N LEU A 108 -1.54 9.63 -4.96
CA LEU A 108 -0.81 10.88 -5.05
C LEU A 108 -1.46 11.93 -4.14
N HIS A 109 -0.64 12.76 -3.50
CA HIS A 109 -1.06 13.95 -2.76
C HIS A 109 -0.51 15.20 -3.44
N TYR A 110 -1.38 16.18 -3.63
CA TYR A 110 -1.07 17.49 -4.18
C TYR A 110 -1.32 18.54 -3.10
N THR A 111 -0.24 19.18 -2.65
CA THR A 111 -0.30 20.31 -1.72
C THR A 111 -0.83 21.58 -2.39
N THR A 112 -0.52 21.76 -3.67
CA THR A 112 -1.10 22.78 -4.57
C THR A 112 -1.28 22.19 -5.97
N ALA A 113 -2.07 22.86 -6.82
CA ALA A 113 -2.34 22.39 -8.18
C ALA A 113 -1.10 22.33 -9.08
N GLU A 114 -0.09 23.17 -8.82
CA GLU A 114 1.12 23.31 -9.62
C GLU A 114 2.31 22.52 -9.05
N ALA A 115 2.23 22.10 -7.78
CA ALA A 115 3.30 21.34 -7.14
C ALA A 115 3.41 19.93 -7.72
N LYS A 116 4.65 19.42 -7.74
CA LYS A 116 4.90 18.00 -8.01
C LYS A 116 4.19 17.18 -6.92
N PRO A 117 3.37 16.18 -7.29
CA PRO A 117 2.67 15.38 -6.29
C PRO A 117 3.64 14.49 -5.50
N GLU A 118 3.31 14.31 -4.24
CA GLU A 118 3.94 13.35 -3.35
C GLU A 118 3.29 11.98 -3.55
N ILE A 119 4.09 10.92 -3.68
CA ILE A 119 3.58 9.56 -3.79
C ILE A 119 3.28 9.05 -2.37
N MET A 120 2.00 8.90 -2.04
CA MET A 120 1.56 8.37 -0.74
C MET A 120 1.58 6.85 -0.69
N ALA A 121 1.34 6.19 -1.82
CA ALA A 121 1.45 4.75 -1.93
C ALA A 121 1.56 4.35 -3.39
N ARG A 122 2.26 3.25 -3.65
CA ARG A 122 2.32 2.61 -4.97
C ARG A 122 2.36 1.10 -4.79
N GLY A 123 1.66 0.38 -5.65
CA GLY A 123 1.58 -1.07 -5.57
C GLY A 123 0.83 -1.68 -6.76
N THR A 124 0.81 -2.99 -6.80
CA THR A 124 0.05 -3.76 -7.79
C THR A 124 -1.37 -4.05 -7.30
N LEU A 125 -2.32 -4.08 -8.23
CA LEU A 125 -3.70 -4.47 -7.98
C LEU A 125 -3.94 -5.88 -8.51
N GLN A 126 -4.45 -6.75 -7.67
CA GLN A 126 -4.86 -8.12 -8.01
C GLN A 126 -6.38 -8.24 -7.85
N PRO A 127 -7.09 -8.91 -8.77
CA PRO A 127 -8.47 -9.28 -8.54
C PRO A 127 -8.59 -10.06 -7.23
N LYS A 128 -9.54 -9.68 -6.37
CA LYS A 128 -9.84 -10.48 -5.18
C LYS A 128 -10.35 -11.84 -5.65
N LYS A 129 -9.80 -12.92 -5.06
CA LYS A 129 -10.40 -14.25 -5.22
C LYS A 129 -11.72 -14.22 -4.46
N GLU A 130 -12.82 -14.52 -5.15
CA GLU A 130 -14.13 -14.77 -4.54
C GLU A 130 -14.07 -15.98 -3.60
#